data_AF-X1VF38-F1
#
_entry.id   AF-X1VF38-F1
#
_cell.length_a   1.000
_cell.length_b   1.000
_cell.length_c   1.000
_cell.angle_alpha   90.00
_cell.angle_beta   90.00
_cell.angle_gamma   90.00
#
_symmetry.space_group_name_H-M   'P 1'
#
loop_
_entity.id
_entity.type
_entity.pdbx_description
1 polymer ?
#
loop_
_entity_poly.entity_id
_entity_poly.type
_entity_poly.pdbx_seq_one_letter_code
_entity_poly.pdbx_strand_id
1 'polypeptide(L)'
;MLALLIPYVLRYTIDDLKTLMNKETLLLYALLIVSISIMAGFFRFLMTRRLMGVAFQIEYELRNDLFSHLQKLSLSYFHKTKTGDIMARATNDLKAVRMLVGPGIR
;
A
#
# COMPACT_ATOMS: atom_id res chain seq x y z
N MET A 1 6.59 4.28 11.95
CA MET A 1 7.63 3.95 12.95
C MET A 1 9.03 3.75 12.36
N LEU A 2 9.27 2.84 11.39
CA LEU A 2 10.63 2.69 10.80
C LEU A 2 11.19 3.93 10.09
N ALA A 3 10.33 4.73 9.44
CA ALA A 3 10.77 5.97 8.79
C ALA A 3 11.30 7.04 9.76
N LEU A 4 10.97 6.93 11.07
CA LEU A 4 11.45 7.84 12.12
C LEU A 4 12.81 7.42 12.69
N LEU A 5 13.30 6.20 12.39
CA LEU A 5 14.64 5.77 12.81
C LEU A 5 15.75 6.50 12.03
N ILE A 6 15.51 6.84 10.76
CA ILE A 6 16.46 7.55 9.91
C ILE A 6 16.86 8.93 10.49
N PRO A 7 15.93 9.84 10.85
CA PRO A 7 16.30 11.12 11.45
C PRO A 7 16.96 10.97 12.83
N TYR A 8 16.68 9.88 13.56
CA TYR A 8 17.30 9.60 14.85
C TYR A 8 18.77 9.19 14.69
N VAL A 9 19.08 8.31 13.74
CA VAL A 9 20.47 7.95 13.42
C VAL A 9 21.24 9.15 12.86
N LEU A 10 20.62 9.95 12.00
CA LEU A 10 21.21 11.20 11.50
C LEU A 10 21.57 12.17 12.63
N ARG A 11 20.72 12.30 13.65
CA ARG A 11 21.02 13.14 14.82
C ARG A 11 22.28 12.67 15.56
N TYR A 12 22.39 11.38 15.86
CA TYR A 12 23.57 10.81 16.50
C TYR A 12 24.83 11.00 15.65
N THR A 13 24.74 10.81 14.34
CA THR A 13 25.86 11.02 13.42
C THR A 13 26.33 12.48 13.40
N ILE A 14 25.40 13.45 13.45
CA ILE A 14 25.72 14.89 13.49
C ILE A 14 26.35 15.29 14.83
N ASP A 15 25.91 14.68 15.93
CA ASP A 15 26.46 14.98 17.26
C ASP A 15 27.86 14.37 17.46
N ASP A 16 28.13 13.16 16.97
CA ASP A 16 29.46 12.54 17.01
C ASP A 16 30.48 13.21 16.07
N LEU A 17 30.03 13.79 14.95
CA LEU A 17 30.90 14.50 14.00
C LEU A 17 31.62 15.71 14.63
N LYS A 18 31.09 16.25 15.73
CA LYS A 18 31.67 17.40 16.45
C LYS A 18 32.90 17.01 17.29
N THR A 19 33.08 15.73 17.56
CA THR A 19 34.28 15.17 18.19
C THR A 19 35.18 14.56 17.12
N LEU A 20 36.50 14.71 17.24
CA LEU A 20 37.50 14.27 16.25
C LEU A 20 37.28 12.81 15.81
N MET A 21 36.53 12.62 14.73
CA MET A 21 36.00 11.33 14.33
C MET A 21 37.00 10.61 13.42
N ASN A 22 37.33 9.36 13.76
CA ASN A 22 38.14 8.50 12.90
C ASN A 22 37.34 8.09 11.65
N LYS A 23 38.05 7.92 10.52
CA LYS A 23 37.45 7.50 9.23
C LYS A 23 36.66 6.18 9.33
N GLU A 24 37.09 5.28 10.21
CA GLU A 24 36.43 3.99 10.47
C GLU A 24 35.05 4.18 11.10
N THR A 25 34.92 5.08 12.09
CA THR A 25 33.65 5.39 12.74
C THR A 25 32.65 6.01 11.76
N LEU A 26 33.14 6.87 10.85
CA LEU A 26 32.32 7.46 9.78
C LEU A 26 31.78 6.40 8.81
N LEU A 27 32.63 5.47 8.39
CA LEU A 27 32.22 4.36 7.51
C LEU A 27 31.20 3.46 8.18
N LEU A 28 31.34 3.18 9.48
CA LEU A 28 30.41 2.35 10.24
C LEU A 28 29.02 3.01 10.33
N TYR A 29 28.94 4.31 10.61
CA TYR A 29 27.68 5.04 10.59
C TYR A 29 27.05 5.10 9.21
N ALA A 30 27.83 5.34 8.16
CA ALA A 30 27.34 5.34 6.79
C ALA A 30 26.72 3.98 6.40
N LEU A 31 27.41 2.88 6.73
CA LEU A 31 26.93 1.53 6.47
C LEU A 31 25.65 1.24 7.27
N LEU A 32 25.58 1.65 8.53
CA LEU A 32 24.41 1.47 9.38
C LEU A 32 23.18 2.22 8.83
N ILE A 33 23.35 3.46 8.34
CA ILE A 33 22.28 4.23 7.70
C ILE A 33 21.79 3.52 6.44
N VAL A 34 22.70 3.03 5.59
CA VAL A 34 22.34 2.30 4.37
C VAL A 34 21.59 1.01 4.70
N SER A 35 22.08 0.22 5.66
CA SER A 35 21.44 -1.02 6.10
C SER A 35 20.02 -0.78 6.64
N ILE A 36 19.83 0.23 7.48
CA ILE A 36 18.50 0.60 8.01
C ILE A 36 17.58 1.03 6.85
N SER A 37 18.09 1.82 5.90
CA SER A 37 17.31 2.31 4.77
C SER A 37 16.84 1.16 3.87
N ILE A 38 17.73 0.20 3.56
CA ILE A 38 17.39 -1.00 2.79
C ILE A 38 16.32 -1.81 3.53
N MET A 39 16.52 -2.04 4.83
CA MET A 39 15.59 -2.83 5.64
C MET A 39 14.21 -2.16 5.75
N ALA A 40 14.16 -0.85 5.95
CA ALA A 40 12.92 -0.09 5.93
C ALA A 40 12.21 -0.15 4.58
N GLY A 41 12.96 -0.02 3.47
CA GLY A 41 12.45 -0.18 2.11
C GLY A 41 11.85 -1.56 1.87
N PHE A 42 12.55 -2.61 2.32
CA PHE A 42 12.12 -4.00 2.20
C PHE A 42 10.81 -4.27 2.95
N PHE A 43 10.71 -3.87 4.22
CA PHE A 43 9.47 -4.02 4.99
C PHE A 43 8.32 -3.20 4.41
N ARG A 44 8.59 -1.98 3.94
CA ARG A 44 7.58 -1.15 3.27
C ARG A 44 7.07 -1.81 1.99
N PHE A 45 7.97 -2.40 1.20
CA PHE A 45 7.62 -3.13 -0.01
C PHE A 45 6.75 -4.34 0.30
N LEU A 46 7.14 -5.17 1.28
CA LEU A 46 6.39 -6.34 1.75
C LEU A 46 4.98 -5.97 2.20
N MET A 47 4.85 -4.98 3.10
CA MET A 47 3.56 -4.51 3.59
C MET A 47 2.69 -4.03 2.43
N THR A 48 3.27 -3.25 1.50
CA THR A 48 2.53 -2.73 0.35
C THR A 48 2.06 -3.83 -0.58
N ARG A 49 2.90 -4.83 -0.83
CA ARG A 49 2.57 -5.98 -1.66
C ARG A 49 1.44 -6.80 -1.05
N ARG A 50 1.47 -7.04 0.26
CA ARG A 50 0.42 -7.78 0.98
C ARG A 50 -0.91 -7.03 0.98
N LEU A 51 -0.91 -5.74 1.30
CA LEU A 51 -2.12 -4.90 1.30
C LEU A 51 -2.77 -4.84 -0.09
N MET A 52 -1.97 -4.66 -1.14
CA MET A 52 -2.50 -4.68 -2.51
C MET A 52 -3.10 -6.05 -2.83
N GLY A 53 -2.43 -7.15 -2.47
CA GLY A 53 -2.95 -8.50 -2.68
C GLY A 53 -4.33 -8.71 -2.05
N VAL A 54 -4.50 -8.31 -0.79
CA VAL A 54 -5.79 -8.38 -0.10
C VAL A 54 -6.85 -7.49 -0.77
N ALA A 55 -6.49 -6.27 -1.15
CA ALA A 55 -7.42 -5.36 -1.82
C ALA A 55 -7.91 -5.90 -3.17
N PHE A 56 -7.03 -6.56 -3.94
CA PHE A 56 -7.42 -7.23 -5.19
C PHE A 56 -8.31 -8.44 -4.95
N GLN A 57 -8.04 -9.22 -3.89
CA GLN A 57 -8.90 -10.35 -3.55
C GLN A 57 -10.31 -9.89 -3.18
N ILE A 58 -10.43 -8.84 -2.36
CA ILE A 58 -11.73 -8.26 -1.99
C ILE A 58 -12.46 -7.71 -3.22
N GLU A 59 -11.77 -7.02 -4.13
CA GLU A 59 -12.37 -6.56 -5.39
C GLU A 59 -12.92 -7.73 -6.22
N TYR A 60 -12.17 -8.83 -6.29
CA TYR A 60 -12.57 -10.03 -7.01
C TYR A 60 -13.81 -10.69 -6.41
N GLU A 61 -13.84 -10.86 -5.09
CA GLU A 61 -14.99 -11.40 -4.36
C GLU A 61 -16.24 -10.54 -4.58
N LEU A 62 -16.13 -9.22 -4.44
CA LEU A 62 -17.23 -8.29 -4.68
C LEU A 62 -17.75 -8.33 -6.13
N ARG A 63 -16.86 -8.46 -7.12
CA ARG A 63 -17.25 -8.62 -8.53
C ARG A 63 -18.04 -9.91 -8.75
N ASN A 64 -17.59 -11.01 -8.14
CA ASN A 64 -18.28 -12.29 -8.22
C ASN A 64 -19.67 -12.23 -7.57
N ASP A 65 -19.78 -11.66 -6.37
CA ASP A 65 -21.06 -11.51 -5.67
C ASP A 65 -22.05 -10.66 -6.47
N LEU A 66 -21.58 -9.54 -7.03
CA LEU A 66 -22.38 -8.69 -7.91
C LEU A 66 -22.85 -9.47 -9.14
N PHE A 67 -21.96 -10.20 -9.80
CA PHE A 67 -22.29 -10.98 -10.99
C PHE A 67 -23.29 -12.11 -10.68
N SER A 68 -23.11 -12.83 -9.58
CA SER A 68 -24.04 -13.85 -9.11
C SER A 68 -25.41 -13.28 -8.74
N HIS A 69 -25.46 -12.06 -8.19
CA HIS A 69 -26.72 -11.37 -7.92
C HIS A 69 -27.43 -10.94 -9.21
N LEU A 70 -26.69 -10.37 -10.17
CA LEU A 70 -27.23 -9.95 -11.47
C LEU A 70 -27.90 -11.09 -12.24
N GLN A 71 -27.32 -12.30 -12.20
CA GLN A 71 -27.89 -13.48 -12.86
C GLN A 71 -29.27 -13.90 -12.30
N LYS A 72 -29.59 -13.50 -11.06
CA LYS A 72 -30.87 -13.83 -10.42
C LYS A 72 -31.95 -12.76 -10.66
N LEU A 73 -31.59 -11.62 -11.25
CA LEU A 73 -32.53 -10.52 -11.50
C LEU A 73 -33.40 -10.80 -12.72
N SER A 74 -34.62 -10.28 -12.69
CA SER A 74 -35.57 -10.44 -13.79
C SER A 74 -35.20 -9.58 -14.99
N LEU A 75 -35.65 -9.98 -16.18
CA LEU A 75 -35.44 -9.21 -17.41
C LEU A 75 -35.99 -7.77 -17.31
N SER A 76 -37.08 -7.57 -16.56
CA SER A 76 -37.66 -6.24 -16.30
C SER A 76 -36.67 -5.27 -15.62
N TYR A 77 -35.79 -5.77 -14.76
CA TYR A 77 -34.74 -4.97 -14.14
C TYR A 77 -33.76 -4.42 -15.18
N PHE A 78 -33.35 -5.25 -16.14
CA PHE A 78 -32.43 -4.87 -17.22
C PHE A 78 -33.07 -3.96 -18.27
N HIS A 79 -34.40 -3.95 -18.40
CA HIS A 79 -35.10 -2.96 -19.21
C HIS A 79 -35.16 -1.58 -18.54
N LYS A 80 -35.19 -1.52 -17.20
CA LYS A 80 -35.22 -0.26 -16.44
C LYS A 80 -33.83 0.30 -16.17
N THR A 81 -32.84 -0.59 -16.00
CA THR A 81 -31.45 -0.22 -15.66
C THR A 81 -30.56 -0.47 -16.87
N LYS A 82 -29.88 0.58 -17.35
CA LYS A 82 -28.98 0.44 -18.50
C LYS A 82 -27.79 -0.44 -18.11
N THR A 83 -27.45 -1.41 -18.96
CA THR A 83 -26.27 -2.28 -18.78
C THR A 83 -24.98 -1.48 -18.60
N GLY A 84 -24.86 -0.31 -19.25
CA GLY A 84 -23.72 0.59 -19.09
C GLY A 84 -23.57 1.13 -17.66
N ASP A 85 -24.68 1.43 -16.97
CA ASP A 85 -24.66 1.91 -15.58
C ASP A 85 -24.23 0.79 -14.62
N ILE A 86 -24.67 -0.45 -14.89
CA ILE A 86 -24.24 -1.63 -14.14
C ILE A 86 -22.73 -1.84 -14.31
N MET A 87 -22.23 -1.76 -15.55
CA MET A 87 -20.80 -1.88 -15.84
C MET A 87 -19.97 -0.75 -15.22
N ALA A 88 -20.49 0.48 -15.22
CA ALA A 88 -19.84 1.61 -14.58
C ALA A 88 -19.69 1.39 -13.07
N ARG A 89 -20.74 0.91 -12.39
CA ARG A 89 -20.67 0.56 -10.95
C ARG A 89 -19.71 -0.61 -10.69
N ALA A 90 -19.77 -1.64 -11.52
CA ALA A 90 -18.88 -2.81 -11.41
C ALA A 90 -17.40 -2.49 -11.70
N THR A 91 -17.09 -1.34 -12.30
CA THR A 91 -15.71 -0.98 -12.64
C THR A 91 -15.22 0.19 -11.81
N ASN A 92 -15.95 1.30 -11.79
CA ASN A 92 -15.58 2.52 -11.10
C ASN A 92 -15.79 2.40 -9.59
N ASP A 93 -16.97 1.96 -9.15
CA ASP A 93 -17.28 1.90 -7.72
C ASP A 93 -16.46 0.79 -7.05
N LEU A 94 -16.34 -0.39 -7.67
CA LEU A 94 -15.50 -1.47 -7.14
C LEU A 94 -14.01 -1.09 -7.09
N LYS A 95 -13.52 -0.33 -8.06
CA LYS A 95 -12.16 0.23 -8.01
C LYS A 95 -12.02 1.27 -6.90
N ALA A 96 -13.04 2.09 -6.66
CA ALA A 96 -13.04 3.05 -5.55
C ALA A 96 -12.99 2.33 -4.20
N VAL A 97 -13.77 1.26 -4.01
CA VAL A 97 -13.72 0.39 -2.82
C VAL A 97 -12.32 -0.22 -2.66
N ARG A 98 -11.71 -0.75 -3.73
CA ARG A 98 -10.31 -1.24 -3.67
C ARG A 98 -9.34 -0.15 -3.20
N MET A 99 -9.49 1.08 -3.69
CA MET A 99 -8.61 2.19 -3.30
C MET A 99 -8.80 2.59 -1.83
N LEU A 100 -10.01 2.50 -1.29
CA LEU A 100 -10.26 2.70 0.14
C LEU A 100 -9.62 1.61 0.99
N VAL A 101 -9.76 0.34 0.59
CA VAL A 101 -9.27 -0.80 1.39
C VAL A 101 -7.75 -1.02 1.27
N GLY A 102 -7.14 -0.76 0.12
CA GLY A 102 -5.71 -0.98 -0.09
C GLY A 102 -4.85 0.19 0.41
N PRO A 103 -4.75 1.29 -0.36
CA PRO A 103 -4.01 2.48 0.05
C PRO A 103 -4.72 3.40 1.03
N GLY A 104 -6.06 3.35 1.16
CA GLY A 104 -6.82 4.21 2.06
C GLY A 104 -6.76 3.83 3.55
N ILE A 105 -6.26 2.64 3.90
CA ILE A 105 -6.01 2.21 5.30
C ILE A 105 -4.65 2.70 5.82
N ARG A 106 -3.87 3.45 5.01
CA ARG A 106 -2.54 3.95 5.40
C ARG A 106 -2.57 5.26 6.17
#